data_AF-A0A0N4U8L2-F1
#
_entry.id   AF-A0A0N4U8L2-F1
#
_cell.length_a   1.000
_cell.length_b   1.000
_cell.length_c   1.000
_cell.angle_alpha   90.00
_cell.angle_beta   90.00
_cell.angle_gamma   90.00
#
_symmetry.space_group_name_H-M   'P 1'
#
loop_
_entity.id
_entity.type
_entity.pdbx_description
1 polymer ?
#
loop_
_entity_poly.entity_id
_entity_poly.type
_entity_poly.pdbx_seq_one_letter_code
_entity_poly.pdbx_strand_id
1 'polypeptide(L)'
;MKAKTLDEAIIERSIEFSARVYSIQEADQYVKLRILRHGPTDTSVTFRYTTKNGAAKKDLHFLQKSETERFSPGESIKEIYIGLIAEASWRAEHVFYVQLRIESNENSENKTVLGKISVASVRKPDLSSSFIGEPMVQFVQRNYVRYVRAFVTRIGRHDKKNFLVHYYTEGITAISDIDFQAVTDGTLNFADSEYEKFIDIRIFDDMQEEKDETFVIQLSNPSQDITIGPNNKAVVTIMCDDNILKNIKDISKLTTYYLDNMIHGANNWYEQIVEATSVNSGDTVNATFLDCILHVIAFPWKIIVALIPPPMICGGWLCFFIALSDFANIFGCMVGLKDTATAITLVALGTSLPDTIASKIAAENDRTADNAIGNITGSNSVNVFLGLGLPWLIASIYWSTKNENFVVNAGDLGFSVALFTITSVLYHLMLTLRRNIAFFGNAELGGPICPKLFSAFFIFSLWLAYIFLSILKTYGRVIDV
;
A
#
# COMPACT_ATOMS: atom_id res chain seq x y z
N MET A 1 -1.26 -29.47 24.66
CA MET A 1 -2.46 -28.66 24.88
C MET A 1 -3.42 -28.96 23.73
N LYS A 2 -4.52 -29.67 23.97
CA LYS A 2 -5.42 -30.20 22.92
C LYS A 2 -5.99 -29.04 22.08
N ALA A 3 -5.72 -29.03 20.77
CA ALA A 3 -6.36 -28.11 19.83
C ALA A 3 -7.86 -28.43 19.77
N LYS A 4 -8.70 -27.41 20.01
CA LYS A 4 -10.14 -27.45 19.77
C LYS A 4 -10.39 -27.70 18.28
N THR A 5 -11.23 -28.69 17.98
CA THR A 5 -11.81 -28.94 16.65
C THR A 5 -12.52 -27.69 16.14
N LEU A 6 -12.17 -27.31 14.91
CA LEU A 6 -12.54 -26.07 14.22
C LEU A 6 -13.85 -26.26 13.43
N ASP A 7 -14.95 -26.64 14.08
CA ASP A 7 -16.22 -26.98 13.38
C ASP A 7 -17.38 -25.99 13.55
N GLU A 8 -17.15 -24.85 14.19
CA GLU A 8 -18.08 -23.71 14.11
C GLU A 8 -17.25 -22.45 13.90
N ALA A 9 -17.10 -22.04 12.64
CA ALA A 9 -16.63 -20.70 12.33
C ALA A 9 -17.59 -19.73 13.04
N ILE A 10 -17.10 -19.08 14.09
CA ILE A 10 -17.83 -18.09 14.87
C ILE A 10 -18.24 -17.01 13.88
N ILE A 11 -19.51 -17.03 13.45
CA ILE A 11 -20.08 -15.94 12.66
C ILE A 11 -20.08 -14.73 13.58
N GLU A 12 -19.14 -13.82 13.35
CA GLU A 12 -18.98 -12.63 14.17
C GLU A 12 -20.29 -11.83 14.15
N ARG A 13 -20.77 -11.46 15.35
CA ARG A 13 -21.94 -10.58 15.50
C ARG A 13 -21.60 -9.26 14.84
N SER A 14 -22.26 -8.94 13.73
CA SER A 14 -21.97 -7.71 12.98
C SER A 14 -23.21 -7.02 12.44
N ILE A 15 -23.11 -5.70 12.26
CA ILE A 15 -24.18 -4.87 11.69
C ILE A 15 -23.63 -4.06 10.52
N GLU A 16 -24.33 -4.09 9.38
CA GLU A 16 -23.96 -3.34 8.18
C GLU A 16 -25.17 -2.97 7.32
N PHE A 17 -25.01 -2.05 6.38
CA PHE A 17 -26.04 -1.77 5.39
C PHE A 17 -26.22 -2.93 4.39
N SER A 18 -27.45 -3.13 3.95
CA SER A 18 -27.82 -4.15 2.95
C SER A 18 -27.27 -3.87 1.55
N ALA A 19 -26.86 -2.62 1.30
CA ALA A 19 -26.30 -2.12 0.07
C ALA A 19 -25.28 -1.02 0.39
N ARG A 20 -24.22 -0.93 -0.40
CA ARG A 20 -23.25 0.17 -0.29
C ARG A 20 -23.76 1.46 -0.92
N VAL A 21 -24.58 1.33 -1.97
CA VAL A 21 -25.13 2.45 -2.74
C VAL A 21 -26.65 2.31 -2.80
N TYR A 22 -27.34 3.38 -2.47
CA TYR A 22 -28.78 3.53 -2.63
C TYR A 22 -29.08 4.63 -3.66
N SER A 23 -30.13 4.41 -4.43
CA SER A 23 -30.59 5.34 -5.45
C SER A 23 -31.85 6.07 -5.02
N ILE A 24 -31.96 7.32 -5.44
CA ILE A 24 -33.15 8.14 -5.29
C ILE A 24 -33.65 8.63 -6.65
N GLN A 25 -34.95 8.94 -6.71
CA GLN A 25 -35.58 9.65 -7.83
C GLN A 25 -36.07 11.03 -7.36
N GLU A 26 -36.30 11.95 -8.30
CA GLU A 26 -36.69 13.33 -7.97
C GLU A 26 -38.03 13.43 -7.24
N ALA A 27 -38.94 12.47 -7.47
CA ALA A 27 -40.23 12.42 -6.82
C ALA A 27 -40.19 11.86 -5.37
N ASP A 28 -39.01 11.48 -4.88
CA ASP A 28 -38.90 10.75 -3.62
C ASP A 28 -38.95 11.70 -2.43
N GLN A 29 -39.88 11.44 -1.51
CA GLN A 29 -39.94 12.18 -0.24
C GLN A 29 -38.94 11.65 0.79
N TYR A 30 -38.51 10.40 0.64
CA TYR A 30 -37.54 9.76 1.51
C TYR A 30 -36.79 8.65 0.77
N VAL A 31 -35.60 8.32 1.26
CA VAL A 31 -34.86 7.10 0.89
C VAL A 31 -34.93 6.09 2.03
N LYS A 32 -35.24 4.84 1.68
CA LYS A 32 -35.30 3.72 2.63
C LYS A 32 -33.97 2.97 2.59
N LEU A 33 -33.24 2.96 3.69
CA LEU A 33 -32.03 2.16 3.85
C LEU A 33 -32.32 0.99 4.77
N ARG A 34 -31.78 -0.18 4.43
CA ARG A 34 -31.96 -1.40 5.21
C ARG A 34 -30.63 -1.78 5.84
N ILE A 35 -30.68 -2.14 7.12
CA ILE A 35 -29.53 -2.54 7.92
C ILE A 35 -29.73 -4.01 8.27
N LEU A 36 -28.69 -4.81 8.03
CA LEU A 36 -28.65 -6.24 8.28
C LEU A 36 -27.81 -6.50 9.53
N ARG A 37 -28.28 -7.45 10.33
CA ARG A 37 -27.56 -7.99 11.47
C ARG A 37 -27.18 -9.44 11.19
N HIS A 38 -25.89 -9.73 11.26
CA HIS A 38 -25.31 -11.06 11.07
C HIS A 38 -24.90 -11.68 12.41
N GLY A 39 -24.83 -13.01 12.43
CA GLY A 39 -24.50 -13.80 13.61
C GLY A 39 -25.70 -14.00 14.56
N PRO A 40 -25.46 -14.49 15.79
CA PRO A 40 -26.51 -14.72 16.77
C PRO A 40 -27.32 -13.44 17.08
N THR A 41 -28.65 -13.52 16.95
CA THR A 41 -29.60 -12.41 17.18
C THR A 41 -30.22 -12.42 18.58
N ASP A 42 -29.62 -13.17 19.51
CA ASP A 42 -30.10 -13.41 20.87
C ASP A 42 -30.09 -12.16 21.76
N THR A 43 -29.15 -11.25 21.54
CA THR A 43 -29.04 -10.00 22.31
C THR A 43 -29.73 -8.83 21.62
N SER A 44 -30.01 -7.75 22.35
CA SER A 44 -30.41 -6.49 21.71
C SER A 44 -29.19 -5.63 21.42
N VAL A 45 -29.09 -5.07 20.22
CA VAL A 45 -27.96 -4.19 19.85
C VAL A 45 -28.46 -2.80 19.54
N THR A 46 -27.82 -1.80 20.14
CA THR A 46 -28.14 -0.38 19.92
C THR A 46 -27.09 0.23 19.00
N PHE A 47 -27.54 0.89 17.95
CA PHE A 47 -26.66 1.56 16.99
C PHE A 47 -27.21 2.94 16.66
N ARG A 48 -26.32 3.88 16.35
CA ARG A 48 -26.65 5.20 15.85
C ARG A 48 -26.35 5.25 14.36
N TYR A 49 -27.24 5.84 13.59
CA TYR A 49 -26.94 6.23 12.21
C TYR A 49 -26.88 7.75 12.10
N THR A 50 -26.01 8.27 11.25
CA THR A 50 -25.85 9.72 11.06
C THR A 50 -25.62 10.06 9.61
N THR A 51 -26.38 11.03 9.10
CA THR A 51 -26.19 11.57 7.75
C THR A 51 -24.98 12.49 7.70
N LYS A 52 -24.17 12.38 6.64
CA LYS A 52 -22.98 13.20 6.37
C LYS A 52 -23.10 13.83 4.99
N ASN A 53 -22.66 15.08 4.89
CA ASN A 53 -22.63 15.80 3.61
C ASN A 53 -21.63 15.15 2.65
N GLY A 54 -21.99 15.13 1.37
CA GLY A 54 -21.05 14.94 0.28
C GLY A 54 -21.13 16.14 -0.67
N ALA A 55 -21.31 15.86 -1.96
CA ALA A 55 -21.71 16.87 -2.94
C ALA A 55 -23.14 17.35 -2.67
N ALA A 56 -24.04 16.44 -2.30
CA ALA A 56 -25.32 16.81 -1.71
C ALA A 56 -25.11 17.35 -0.29
N LYS A 57 -25.73 18.49 0.00
CA LYS A 57 -25.64 19.20 1.28
C LYS A 57 -26.92 19.04 2.09
N LYS A 58 -26.78 18.89 3.41
CA LYS A 58 -27.87 18.98 4.38
C LYS A 58 -28.67 20.27 4.19
N ASP A 59 -29.97 20.19 4.46
CA ASP A 59 -30.93 21.31 4.41
C ASP A 59 -31.10 21.96 3.01
N LEU A 60 -30.37 21.45 2.01
CA LEU A 60 -30.52 21.80 0.60
C LEU A 60 -31.01 20.60 -0.24
N HIS A 61 -30.54 19.39 0.08
CA HIS A 61 -30.88 18.17 -0.65
C HIS A 61 -31.62 17.14 0.22
N PHE A 62 -31.16 16.96 1.46
CA PHE A 62 -31.70 15.98 2.39
C PHE A 62 -31.80 16.56 3.80
N LEU A 63 -32.70 16.01 4.62
CA LEU A 63 -32.86 16.40 6.01
C LEU A 63 -31.79 15.72 6.87
N GLN A 64 -31.04 16.52 7.63
CA GLN A 64 -30.03 15.97 8.54
C GLN A 64 -30.68 15.06 9.57
N LYS A 65 -30.16 13.85 9.72
CA LYS A 65 -30.68 12.85 10.67
C LYS A 65 -29.55 12.22 11.47
N SER A 66 -29.72 12.15 12.79
CA SER A 66 -28.84 11.45 13.72
C SER A 66 -29.70 10.83 14.81
N GLU A 67 -30.04 9.56 14.64
CA GLU A 67 -30.94 8.84 15.52
C GLU A 67 -30.32 7.53 15.97
N THR A 68 -30.76 7.07 17.13
CA THR A 68 -30.35 5.81 17.73
C THR A 68 -31.49 4.82 17.56
N GLU A 69 -31.18 3.67 16.98
CA GLU A 69 -32.09 2.57 16.74
C GLU A 69 -31.62 1.34 17.52
N ARG A 70 -32.58 0.44 17.79
CA ARG A 70 -32.31 -0.80 18.53
C ARG A 70 -32.84 -1.99 17.74
N PHE A 71 -31.96 -2.97 17.55
CA PHE A 71 -32.36 -4.33 17.19
C PHE A 71 -32.90 -5.03 18.43
N SER A 72 -34.12 -5.52 18.34
CA SER A 72 -34.69 -6.42 19.36
C SER A 72 -34.08 -7.82 19.23
N PRO A 73 -34.08 -8.64 20.29
CA PRO A 73 -33.74 -10.06 20.17
C PRO A 73 -34.58 -10.73 19.07
N GLY A 74 -33.93 -11.48 18.18
CA GLY A 74 -34.54 -12.13 17.01
C GLY A 74 -34.70 -11.25 15.77
N GLU A 75 -34.50 -9.93 15.87
CA GLU A 75 -34.59 -9.02 14.73
C GLU A 75 -33.27 -9.03 13.94
N SER A 76 -33.33 -9.43 12.66
CA SER A 76 -32.17 -9.49 11.75
C SER A 76 -32.11 -8.34 10.76
N ILE A 77 -33.23 -7.63 10.57
CA ILE A 77 -33.35 -6.54 9.58
C ILE A 77 -34.00 -5.33 10.25
N LYS A 78 -33.38 -4.15 10.09
CA LYS A 78 -33.96 -2.85 10.46
C LYS A 78 -34.06 -1.96 9.22
N GLU A 79 -35.13 -1.20 9.11
CA GLU A 79 -35.30 -0.21 8.05
C GLU A 79 -35.27 1.20 8.65
N ILE A 80 -34.51 2.09 8.00
CA ILE A 80 -34.41 3.50 8.37
C ILE A 80 -34.81 4.38 7.18
N TYR A 81 -35.35 5.56 7.49
CA TYR A 81 -35.85 6.50 6.49
C TYR A 81 -35.14 7.84 6.64
N ILE A 82 -34.53 8.31 5.55
CA ILE A 82 -33.92 9.65 5.46
C ILE A 82 -34.81 10.51 4.57
N GLY A 83 -35.35 11.61 5.11
CA GLY A 83 -36.18 12.54 4.36
C GLY A 83 -35.37 13.30 3.31
N LEU A 84 -35.94 13.45 2.12
CA LEU A 84 -35.39 14.21 1.00
C LEU A 84 -36.18 15.52 0.87
N ILE A 85 -35.52 16.59 0.45
CA ILE A 85 -36.17 17.89 0.27
C ILE A 85 -36.86 17.90 -1.10
N ALA A 86 -38.17 18.11 -1.11
CA ALA A 86 -39.01 17.98 -2.31
C ALA A 86 -38.60 18.91 -3.46
N GLU A 87 -38.06 20.10 -3.16
CA GLU A 87 -37.66 21.11 -4.14
C GLU A 87 -36.16 21.03 -4.52
N ALA A 88 -35.45 20.02 -4.02
CA ALA A 88 -34.02 19.89 -4.26
C ALA A 88 -33.70 19.54 -5.72
N SER A 89 -32.84 20.34 -6.35
CA SER A 89 -32.33 20.09 -7.70
C SER A 89 -31.23 19.02 -7.70
N TRP A 90 -31.61 17.75 -7.87
CA TRP A 90 -30.66 16.62 -7.87
C TRP A 90 -29.91 16.44 -9.20
N ARG A 91 -28.58 16.43 -9.13
CA ARG A 91 -27.67 16.10 -10.24
C ARG A 91 -27.04 14.72 -10.02
N ALA A 92 -26.53 14.09 -11.08
CA ALA A 92 -25.87 12.78 -11.01
C ALA A 92 -24.67 12.76 -10.05
N GLU A 93 -24.01 13.91 -9.89
CA GLU A 93 -22.84 14.08 -9.00
C GLU A 93 -23.24 14.29 -7.53
N HIS A 94 -24.52 14.55 -7.24
CA HIS A 94 -24.99 14.77 -5.89
C HIS A 94 -25.06 13.45 -5.11
N VAL A 95 -24.12 13.29 -4.18
CA VAL A 95 -24.05 12.17 -3.24
C VAL A 95 -24.01 12.68 -1.81
N PHE A 96 -24.70 12.00 -0.90
CA PHE A 96 -24.51 12.12 0.54
C PHE A 96 -24.30 10.73 1.16
N TYR A 97 -23.88 10.70 2.42
CA TYR A 97 -23.52 9.45 3.09
C TYR A 97 -24.34 9.24 4.36
N VAL A 98 -24.58 7.99 4.72
CA VAL A 98 -25.15 7.58 6.00
C VAL A 98 -24.15 6.65 6.67
N GLN A 99 -23.72 7.00 7.88
CA GLN A 99 -22.71 6.26 8.63
C GLN A 99 -23.34 5.58 9.85
N LEU A 100 -23.04 4.30 10.04
CA LEU A 100 -23.38 3.54 11.25
C LEU A 100 -22.29 3.68 12.30
N ARG A 101 -22.71 3.71 13.56
CA ARG A 101 -21.86 3.62 14.73
C ARG A 101 -22.55 2.77 15.78
N ILE A 102 -21.83 1.81 16.35
CA ILE A 102 -22.36 1.01 17.45
C ILE A 102 -22.24 1.83 18.74
N GLU A 103 -23.33 1.88 19.50
CA GLU A 103 -23.37 2.45 20.84
C GLU A 103 -23.18 1.27 21.80
N SER A 104 -21.95 0.76 21.90
CA SER A 104 -21.67 -0.47 22.63
C SER A 104 -21.56 -0.22 24.12
N ASN A 105 -22.35 -0.97 24.89
CA ASN A 105 -22.13 -1.22 26.32
C ASN A 105 -22.13 -2.75 26.58
N GLU A 106 -21.57 -3.52 25.64
CA GLU A 106 -21.47 -4.97 25.76
C GLU A 106 -20.08 -5.37 26.26
N ASN A 107 -20.04 -6.26 27.27
CA ASN A 107 -18.82 -6.87 27.79
C ASN A 107 -18.00 -7.50 26.65
N SER A 108 -16.67 -7.47 26.79
CA SER A 108 -15.70 -7.74 25.73
C SER A 108 -15.86 -9.09 25.00
N GLU A 109 -16.54 -10.07 25.57
CA GLU A 109 -16.70 -11.41 24.99
C GLU A 109 -17.82 -11.52 23.93
N ASN A 110 -18.83 -10.64 23.95
CA ASN A 110 -19.98 -10.71 23.03
C ASN A 110 -20.11 -9.45 22.17
N LYS A 111 -19.00 -8.77 21.91
CA LYS A 111 -19.00 -7.47 21.28
C LYS A 111 -19.50 -7.55 19.83
N THR A 112 -20.62 -6.90 19.56
CA THR A 112 -21.06 -6.67 18.18
C THR A 112 -20.11 -5.69 17.49
N VAL A 113 -19.67 -6.03 16.27
CA VAL A 113 -18.77 -5.20 15.45
C VAL A 113 -19.48 -4.57 14.26
N LEU A 114 -18.93 -3.48 13.73
CA LEU A 114 -19.42 -2.92 12.48
C LEU A 114 -18.96 -3.82 11.33
N GLY A 115 -19.90 -4.23 10.48
CA GLY A 115 -19.57 -4.98 9.27
C GLY A 115 -18.84 -4.12 8.24
N LYS A 116 -18.48 -4.75 7.11
CA LYS A 116 -17.68 -4.11 6.05
C LYS A 116 -18.39 -2.90 5.45
N ILE A 117 -19.73 -2.91 5.40
CA ILE A 117 -20.53 -1.80 4.85
C ILE A 117 -21.13 -0.99 6.01
N SER A 118 -20.26 -0.29 6.76
CA SER A 118 -20.68 0.63 7.82
C SER A 118 -21.08 2.03 7.33
N VAL A 119 -20.79 2.33 6.06
CA VAL A 119 -21.15 3.59 5.39
C VAL A 119 -21.88 3.27 4.09
N ALA A 120 -23.07 3.84 3.92
CA ALA A 120 -23.83 3.80 2.69
C ALA A 120 -23.77 5.17 1.99
N SER A 121 -23.70 5.15 0.65
CA SER A 121 -23.86 6.35 -0.16
C SER A 121 -25.26 6.39 -0.77
N VAL A 122 -25.84 7.58 -0.85
CA VAL A 122 -27.14 7.83 -1.47
C VAL A 122 -26.93 8.82 -2.60
N ARG A 123 -27.34 8.44 -3.81
CA ARG A 123 -27.12 9.25 -5.03
C ARG A 123 -28.28 9.17 -6.01
N LYS A 124 -28.35 10.14 -6.92
CA LYS A 124 -29.17 10.03 -8.13
C LYS A 124 -28.40 9.21 -9.18
N PRO A 125 -28.98 8.12 -9.72
CA PRO A 125 -28.34 7.37 -10.80
C PRO A 125 -28.02 8.26 -12.01
N ASP A 126 -26.85 8.07 -12.60
CA ASP A 126 -26.53 8.67 -13.89
C ASP A 126 -27.10 7.78 -15.00
N LEU A 127 -28.05 8.31 -15.76
CA LEU A 127 -28.67 7.60 -16.88
C LEU A 127 -27.84 7.71 -18.16
N SER A 128 -26.86 8.62 -18.22
CA SER A 128 -26.06 8.85 -19.43
C SER A 128 -25.14 7.67 -19.78
N SER A 129 -24.79 6.84 -18.80
CA SER A 129 -23.86 5.71 -18.99
C SER A 129 -24.49 4.48 -19.65
N SER A 130 -25.83 4.40 -19.75
CA SER A 130 -26.49 3.29 -20.44
C SER A 130 -26.83 3.71 -21.87
N PHE A 131 -26.00 3.31 -22.83
CA PHE A 131 -26.29 3.48 -24.26
C PHE A 131 -27.62 2.82 -24.69
N ILE A 132 -28.15 1.91 -23.88
CA ILE A 132 -29.31 1.08 -24.23
C ILE A 132 -30.58 1.53 -23.48
N GLY A 133 -30.47 2.39 -22.46
CA GLY A 133 -31.64 2.90 -21.70
C GLY A 133 -32.39 1.86 -20.87
N GLU A 134 -32.37 0.59 -21.27
CA GLU A 134 -33.02 -0.52 -20.58
C GLU A 134 -32.39 -0.81 -19.21
N PRO A 135 -33.18 -1.31 -18.24
CA PRO A 135 -32.69 -1.72 -16.94
C PRO A 135 -31.73 -2.91 -17.10
N MET A 136 -30.57 -2.78 -16.47
CA MET A 136 -29.48 -3.74 -16.60
C MET A 136 -28.82 -4.02 -15.25
N VAL A 137 -28.33 -5.24 -15.05
CA VAL A 137 -27.55 -5.64 -13.88
C VAL A 137 -26.21 -6.24 -14.27
N GLN A 138 -25.15 -5.89 -13.56
CA GLN A 138 -23.81 -6.43 -13.83
C GLN A 138 -22.90 -6.32 -12.60
N PHE A 139 -21.76 -7.01 -12.62
CA PHE A 139 -20.73 -6.80 -11.60
C PHE A 139 -20.09 -5.41 -11.73
N VAL A 140 -19.79 -4.79 -10.57
CA VAL A 140 -19.08 -3.51 -10.49
C VAL A 140 -17.66 -3.64 -11.05
N GLN A 141 -17.01 -4.77 -10.80
CA GLN A 141 -15.67 -5.09 -11.27
C GLN A 141 -15.66 -6.50 -11.86
N ARG A 142 -14.80 -6.73 -12.87
CA ARG A 142 -14.63 -8.05 -13.49
C ARG A 142 -13.75 -9.00 -12.68
N ASN A 143 -12.81 -8.45 -11.91
CA ASN A 143 -11.84 -9.22 -11.15
C ASN A 143 -11.90 -8.79 -9.69
N TYR A 144 -12.00 -9.76 -8.80
CA TYR A 144 -11.88 -9.59 -7.36
C TYR A 144 -10.66 -10.38 -6.90
N VAL A 145 -9.83 -9.77 -6.08
CA VAL A 145 -8.62 -10.40 -5.54
C VAL A 145 -8.80 -10.50 -4.04
N ARG A 146 -8.55 -11.67 -3.43
CA ARG A 146 -8.46 -11.85 -1.97
C ARG A 146 -9.77 -11.68 -1.17
N TYR A 147 -10.83 -11.12 -1.76
CA TYR A 147 -11.98 -10.67 -0.98
C TYR A 147 -13.22 -11.54 -1.13
N VAL A 148 -13.77 -11.87 0.05
CA VAL A 148 -15.01 -12.59 0.36
C VAL A 148 -16.29 -11.94 -0.21
N ARG A 149 -16.24 -10.79 -0.91
CA ARG A 149 -17.44 -10.00 -1.28
C ARG A 149 -17.39 -9.41 -2.70
N ALA A 150 -18.21 -9.92 -3.61
CA ALA A 150 -18.38 -9.39 -4.97
C ALA A 150 -19.59 -8.45 -5.06
N PHE A 151 -19.47 -7.31 -5.76
CA PHE A 151 -20.55 -6.31 -5.86
C PHE A 151 -21.25 -6.35 -7.22
N VAL A 152 -22.58 -6.30 -7.21
CA VAL A 152 -23.47 -6.25 -8.37
C VAL A 152 -24.22 -4.91 -8.36
N THR A 153 -24.21 -4.18 -9.48
CA THR A 153 -24.83 -2.86 -9.61
C THR A 153 -25.94 -2.87 -10.66
N ARG A 154 -26.93 -2.01 -10.45
CA ARG A 154 -27.94 -1.65 -11.45
C ARG A 154 -27.41 -0.57 -12.39
N ILE A 155 -27.75 -0.64 -13.68
CA ILE A 155 -27.39 0.32 -14.72
C ILE A 155 -28.63 0.57 -15.59
N GLY A 156 -28.74 1.77 -16.18
CA GLY A 156 -29.86 2.14 -17.05
C GLY A 156 -31.08 2.62 -16.28
N ARG A 157 -32.27 2.49 -16.90
CA ARG A 157 -33.53 2.93 -16.28
C ARG A 157 -33.72 2.21 -14.94
N HIS A 158 -34.02 2.97 -13.91
CA HIS A 158 -34.20 2.44 -12.58
C HIS A 158 -35.68 2.36 -12.24
N ASP A 159 -36.30 1.22 -12.53
CA ASP A 159 -37.69 0.99 -12.14
C ASP A 159 -37.73 0.71 -10.63
N LYS A 160 -38.59 1.41 -9.89
CA LYS A 160 -38.80 1.18 -8.44
C LYS A 160 -39.57 -0.11 -8.19
N LYS A 161 -39.00 -1.22 -8.62
CA LYS A 161 -39.54 -2.57 -8.45
C LYS A 161 -38.48 -3.43 -7.80
N ASN A 162 -38.97 -4.35 -6.97
CA ASN A 162 -38.11 -5.41 -6.46
C ASN A 162 -37.93 -6.44 -7.56
N PHE A 163 -36.73 -6.96 -7.73
CA PHE A 163 -36.44 -8.04 -8.66
C PHE A 163 -35.40 -8.98 -8.09
N LEU A 164 -35.37 -10.18 -8.63
CA LEU A 164 -34.44 -11.25 -8.27
C LEU A 164 -33.42 -11.43 -9.40
N VAL A 165 -32.18 -11.70 -9.05
CA VAL A 165 -31.12 -12.11 -9.97
C VAL A 165 -30.50 -13.37 -9.43
N HIS A 166 -30.48 -14.43 -10.23
CA HIS A 166 -29.82 -15.67 -9.83
C HIS A 166 -28.32 -15.57 -10.10
N TYR A 167 -27.53 -16.34 -9.35
CA TYR A 167 -26.10 -16.46 -9.58
C TYR A 167 -25.61 -17.84 -9.16
N TYR A 168 -24.51 -18.26 -9.76
CA TYR A 168 -23.83 -19.50 -9.42
C TYR A 168 -22.32 -19.30 -9.50
N THR A 169 -21.58 -20.20 -8.86
CA THR A 169 -20.12 -20.22 -8.88
C THR A 169 -19.59 -21.40 -9.67
N GLU A 170 -18.48 -21.20 -10.38
CA GLU A 170 -17.79 -22.23 -11.17
C GLU A 170 -16.29 -22.15 -10.90
N GLY A 171 -15.67 -23.26 -10.48
CA GLY A 171 -14.22 -23.34 -10.30
C GLY A 171 -13.49 -23.31 -11.64
N ILE A 172 -12.36 -22.58 -11.73
CA ILE A 172 -11.44 -22.66 -12.89
C ILE A 172 -10.23 -23.50 -12.51
N THR A 173 -9.43 -22.98 -11.58
CA THR A 173 -8.30 -23.68 -10.97
C THR A 173 -8.59 -24.03 -9.52
N ALA A 174 -9.37 -23.21 -8.83
CA ALA A 174 -9.89 -23.51 -7.51
C ALA A 174 -11.01 -24.57 -7.61
N ILE A 175 -10.99 -25.51 -6.68
CA ILE A 175 -11.89 -26.64 -6.53
C ILE A 175 -13.05 -26.26 -5.60
N SER A 176 -14.26 -26.51 -6.08
CA SER A 176 -15.50 -26.34 -5.31
C SER A 176 -15.49 -27.17 -4.01
N ASP A 177 -15.90 -26.53 -2.93
CA ASP A 177 -16.01 -27.07 -1.56
C ASP A 177 -14.70 -27.54 -0.92
N ILE A 178 -13.56 -27.27 -1.57
CA ILE A 178 -12.21 -27.40 -1.00
C ILE A 178 -11.63 -26.01 -0.79
N ASP A 179 -11.60 -25.18 -1.84
CA ASP A 179 -10.97 -23.86 -1.80
C ASP A 179 -12.00 -22.74 -1.61
N PHE A 180 -13.24 -22.98 -2.05
CA PHE A 180 -14.36 -22.07 -1.85
C PHE A 180 -15.69 -22.81 -1.73
N GLN A 181 -16.65 -22.25 -1.01
CA GLN A 181 -18.00 -22.78 -0.90
C GLN A 181 -18.76 -22.58 -2.22
N ALA A 182 -19.13 -23.67 -2.88
CA ALA A 182 -19.85 -23.60 -4.13
C ALA A 182 -21.31 -23.17 -3.92
N VAL A 183 -21.80 -22.29 -4.80
CA VAL A 183 -23.18 -21.85 -4.86
C VAL A 183 -23.77 -22.27 -6.21
N THR A 184 -24.79 -23.12 -6.17
CA THR A 184 -25.45 -23.65 -7.38
C THR A 184 -26.67 -22.83 -7.82
N ASP A 185 -27.40 -22.23 -6.88
CA ASP A 185 -28.57 -21.38 -7.16
C ASP A 185 -28.73 -20.28 -6.09
N GLY A 186 -27.80 -19.32 -6.11
CA GLY A 186 -27.86 -18.14 -5.26
C GLY A 186 -28.86 -17.14 -5.79
N THR A 187 -29.61 -16.48 -4.91
CA THR A 187 -30.58 -15.45 -5.31
C THR A 187 -30.23 -14.10 -4.69
N LEU A 188 -30.03 -13.08 -5.52
CA LEU A 188 -29.93 -11.69 -5.11
C LEU A 188 -31.30 -11.00 -5.21
N ASN A 189 -31.86 -10.60 -4.06
CA ASN A 189 -33.06 -9.77 -4.02
C ASN A 189 -32.68 -8.29 -3.92
N PHE A 190 -33.10 -7.54 -4.91
CA PHE A 190 -32.77 -6.16 -5.15
C PHE A 190 -34.00 -5.32 -4.80
N ALA A 191 -33.99 -4.57 -3.69
CA ALA A 191 -35.12 -3.74 -3.27
C ALA A 191 -35.21 -2.42 -4.05
N ASP A 192 -36.39 -1.78 -4.04
CA ASP A 192 -36.71 -0.50 -4.69
C ASP A 192 -35.62 0.59 -4.68
N SER A 193 -34.94 0.82 -3.55
CA SER A 193 -33.90 1.86 -3.39
C SER A 193 -32.47 1.34 -3.46
N GLU A 194 -32.25 0.02 -3.53
CA GLU A 194 -30.91 -0.57 -3.50
C GLU A 194 -30.29 -0.54 -4.90
N TYR A 195 -29.22 0.24 -5.05
CA TYR A 195 -28.54 0.41 -6.34
C TYR A 195 -27.45 -0.65 -6.54
N GLU A 196 -26.79 -1.06 -5.45
CA GLU A 196 -25.82 -2.13 -5.42
C GLU A 196 -26.21 -3.23 -4.43
N LYS A 197 -25.88 -4.48 -4.76
CA LYS A 197 -25.90 -5.63 -3.86
C LYS A 197 -24.53 -6.28 -3.81
N PHE A 198 -24.36 -7.16 -2.85
CA PHE A 198 -23.15 -7.95 -2.73
C PHE A 198 -23.46 -9.44 -2.61
N ILE A 199 -22.54 -10.25 -3.11
CA ILE A 199 -22.50 -11.71 -2.99
C ILE A 199 -21.30 -12.02 -2.11
N ASP A 200 -21.53 -12.72 -1.00
CA ASP A 200 -20.46 -13.25 -0.17
C ASP A 200 -20.21 -14.72 -0.54
N ILE A 201 -18.97 -15.05 -0.90
CA ILE A 201 -18.52 -16.43 -1.12
C ILE A 201 -17.46 -16.74 -0.07
N ARG A 202 -17.69 -17.81 0.69
CA ARG A 202 -16.72 -18.28 1.67
C ARG A 202 -15.56 -18.94 0.94
N ILE A 203 -14.35 -18.48 1.22
CA ILE A 203 -13.09 -19.11 0.78
C ILE A 203 -12.61 -19.94 1.97
N PHE A 204 -12.17 -21.16 1.71
CA PHE A 204 -11.53 -22.01 2.69
C PHE A 204 -10.02 -21.83 2.56
N ASP A 205 -9.35 -21.69 3.69
CA ASP A 205 -7.88 -21.57 3.77
C ASP A 205 -7.41 -22.84 4.48
N ASP A 206 -6.75 -23.73 3.73
CA ASP A 206 -6.33 -25.04 4.21
C ASP A 206 -4.88 -25.05 4.74
N MET A 207 -4.26 -23.86 4.87
CA MET A 207 -2.88 -23.65 5.32
C MET A 207 -1.82 -24.40 4.49
N GLN A 208 -2.16 -24.89 3.29
CA GLN A 208 -1.21 -25.47 2.36
C GLN A 208 -0.70 -24.42 1.39
N GLU A 209 0.60 -24.51 1.04
CA GLU A 209 1.21 -23.58 0.10
C GLU A 209 0.77 -23.93 -1.32
N GLU A 210 -0.23 -23.21 -1.82
CA GLU A 210 -0.79 -23.39 -3.17
C GLU A 210 -0.38 -22.26 -4.12
N LYS A 211 -0.59 -22.46 -5.42
CA LYS A 211 -0.43 -21.38 -6.41
C LYS A 211 -1.68 -20.50 -6.35
N ASP A 212 -1.60 -19.30 -6.92
CA ASP A 212 -2.80 -18.46 -7.09
C ASP A 212 -3.90 -19.25 -7.83
N GLU A 213 -5.06 -19.38 -7.19
CA GLU A 213 -6.20 -20.12 -7.70
C GLU A 213 -7.36 -19.20 -8.06
N THR A 214 -8.25 -19.67 -8.93
CA THR A 214 -9.33 -18.84 -9.47
C THR A 214 -10.64 -19.61 -9.59
N PHE A 215 -11.73 -18.91 -9.30
CA PHE A 215 -13.10 -19.33 -9.59
C PHE A 215 -13.90 -18.15 -10.15
N VAL A 216 -15.07 -18.41 -10.71
CA VAL A 216 -15.94 -17.41 -11.34
C VAL A 216 -17.28 -17.38 -10.64
N ILE A 217 -17.83 -16.19 -10.47
CA ILE A 217 -19.23 -15.96 -10.11
C ILE A 217 -19.94 -15.46 -11.37
N GLN A 218 -21.04 -16.11 -11.74
CA GLN A 218 -21.80 -15.77 -12.94
C GLN A 218 -23.25 -15.41 -12.58
N LEU A 219 -23.73 -14.30 -13.14
CA LEU A 219 -25.14 -13.90 -13.03
C LEU A 219 -26.00 -14.65 -14.06
N SER A 220 -27.18 -15.07 -13.65
CA SER A 220 -28.16 -15.77 -14.48
C SER A 220 -29.59 -15.34 -14.15
N ASN A 221 -30.52 -15.64 -15.07
CA ASN A 221 -31.97 -15.55 -14.89
C ASN A 221 -32.46 -14.33 -14.06
N PRO A 222 -32.20 -13.07 -14.45
CA PRO A 222 -32.88 -11.96 -13.82
C PRO A 222 -34.39 -12.12 -13.99
N SER A 223 -35.14 -11.98 -12.92
CA SER A 223 -36.60 -11.88 -13.02
C SER A 223 -36.96 -10.54 -13.69
N GLN A 224 -38.08 -10.50 -14.42
CA GLN A 224 -38.63 -9.30 -15.07
C GLN A 224 -37.84 -8.86 -16.31
N ASP A 225 -38.25 -7.72 -16.89
CA ASP A 225 -37.68 -7.09 -18.09
C ASP A 225 -36.30 -6.47 -17.82
N ILE A 226 -35.40 -7.18 -17.13
CA ILE A 226 -34.06 -6.72 -16.77
C ILE A 226 -33.03 -7.52 -17.55
N THR A 227 -32.08 -6.83 -18.15
CA THR A 227 -31.01 -7.45 -18.92
C THR A 227 -29.75 -7.64 -18.07
N ILE A 228 -28.94 -8.66 -18.37
CA ILE A 228 -27.61 -8.77 -17.77
C ILE A 228 -26.62 -8.02 -18.65
N GLY A 229 -25.81 -7.16 -18.04
CA GLY A 229 -24.82 -6.36 -18.74
C GLY A 229 -23.57 -7.12 -19.17
N PRO A 230 -22.64 -6.45 -19.87
CA PRO A 230 -21.41 -7.05 -20.39
C PRO A 230 -20.50 -7.61 -19.29
N ASN A 231 -20.61 -7.13 -18.05
CA ASN A 231 -19.89 -7.68 -16.89
C ASN A 231 -20.76 -8.70 -16.14
N ASN A 232 -21.21 -9.76 -16.84
CA ASN A 232 -22.04 -10.83 -16.28
C ASN A 232 -21.27 -11.90 -15.50
N LYS A 233 -19.94 -11.89 -15.59
CA LYS A 233 -19.02 -12.78 -14.88
C LYS A 233 -18.02 -11.96 -14.06
N ALA A 234 -17.73 -12.45 -12.86
CA ALA A 234 -16.68 -11.93 -11.99
C ALA A 234 -15.69 -13.06 -11.68
N VAL A 235 -14.42 -12.85 -12.03
CA VAL A 235 -13.32 -13.76 -11.68
C VAL A 235 -12.83 -13.40 -10.29
N VAL A 236 -12.78 -14.38 -9.39
CA VAL A 236 -12.22 -14.24 -8.06
C VAL A 236 -10.88 -14.98 -8.03
N THR A 237 -9.82 -14.29 -7.62
CA THR A 237 -8.49 -14.87 -7.42
C THR A 237 -8.22 -15.05 -5.93
N ILE A 238 -8.05 -16.31 -5.53
CA ILE A 238 -7.54 -16.73 -4.24
C ILE A 238 -6.02 -16.60 -4.35
N MET A 239 -5.44 -15.62 -3.66
CA MET A 239 -3.98 -15.45 -3.65
C MET A 239 -3.39 -16.30 -2.54
N CYS A 240 -2.22 -16.88 -2.81
CA CYS A 240 -1.37 -17.48 -1.79
C CYS A 240 -0.82 -16.38 -0.88
N ASP A 241 -1.56 -16.06 0.19
CA ASP A 241 -1.25 -14.97 1.11
C ASP A 241 -0.18 -15.33 2.14
N ASP A 242 0.24 -16.60 2.18
CA ASP A 242 1.13 -17.15 3.19
C ASP A 242 2.55 -16.60 3.11
N ASN A 243 3.00 -16.11 1.96
CA ASN A 243 4.32 -15.50 1.86
C ASN A 243 4.28 -13.97 2.11
N ILE A 244 3.24 -13.24 1.72
CA ILE A 244 3.24 -11.76 1.84
C ILE A 244 2.78 -11.32 3.24
N LEU A 245 1.72 -11.91 3.79
CA LEU A 245 1.27 -11.53 5.14
C LEU A 245 2.21 -12.02 6.23
N LYS A 246 2.80 -13.19 6.05
CA LYS A 246 3.81 -13.71 6.96
C LYS A 246 5.07 -12.86 6.89
N ASN A 247 5.55 -12.51 5.70
CA ASN A 247 6.67 -11.57 5.57
C ASN A 247 6.34 -10.19 6.13
N ILE A 248 5.14 -9.62 5.96
CA ILE A 248 4.81 -8.31 6.55
C ILE A 248 4.65 -8.39 8.07
N LYS A 249 4.03 -9.43 8.62
CA LYS A 249 3.93 -9.63 10.07
C LYS A 249 5.29 -9.92 10.68
N ASP A 250 6.10 -10.74 10.02
CA ASP A 250 7.45 -11.08 10.46
C ASP A 250 8.37 -9.88 10.31
N ILE A 251 8.30 -9.10 9.22
CA ILE A 251 8.99 -7.80 9.10
C ILE A 251 8.49 -6.84 10.16
N SER A 252 7.20 -6.71 10.44
CA SER A 252 6.70 -5.83 11.49
C SER A 252 7.19 -6.28 12.87
N LYS A 253 7.19 -7.59 13.15
CA LYS A 253 7.71 -8.15 14.39
C LYS A 253 9.22 -7.99 14.49
N LEU A 254 9.97 -8.29 13.44
CA LEU A 254 11.41 -8.08 13.34
C LEU A 254 11.74 -6.60 13.45
N THR A 255 11.01 -5.72 12.80
CA THR A 255 11.20 -4.27 12.88
C THR A 255 10.90 -3.79 14.29
N THR A 256 9.84 -4.29 14.93
CA THR A 256 9.53 -3.94 16.33
C THR A 256 10.58 -4.52 17.29
N TYR A 257 11.03 -5.76 17.09
CA TYR A 257 12.08 -6.41 17.86
C TYR A 257 13.44 -5.72 17.67
N TYR A 258 13.80 -5.33 16.45
CA TYR A 258 15.00 -4.58 16.15
C TYR A 258 14.89 -3.13 16.62
N LEU A 259 13.74 -2.48 16.54
CA LEU A 259 13.53 -1.15 17.12
C LEU A 259 13.65 -1.21 18.64
N ASP A 260 13.05 -2.20 19.29
CA ASP A 260 13.12 -2.38 20.74
C ASP A 260 14.53 -2.75 21.19
N ASN A 261 15.25 -3.58 20.41
CA ASN A 261 16.67 -3.86 20.63
C ASN A 261 17.57 -2.65 20.32
N MET A 262 17.23 -1.80 19.35
CA MET A 262 17.93 -0.52 19.11
C MET A 262 17.68 0.48 20.24
N ILE A 263 16.49 0.45 20.85
CA ILE A 263 16.17 1.23 22.06
C ILE A 263 16.93 0.67 23.28
N HIS A 264 17.21 -0.62 23.35
CA HIS A 264 17.94 -1.23 24.47
C HIS A 264 19.46 -1.28 24.28
N GLY A 265 19.99 -1.17 23.06
CA GLY A 265 21.41 -1.40 22.73
C GLY A 265 22.33 -0.17 22.75
N ALA A 266 21.81 1.02 23.03
CA ALA A 266 22.64 2.24 23.04
C ALA A 266 22.15 3.25 24.07
N ASN A 267 21.91 2.81 25.31
CA ASN A 267 21.44 3.73 26.36
C ASN A 267 22.59 4.44 27.07
N ASN A 268 23.80 3.87 26.99
CA ASN A 268 25.00 4.43 27.58
C ASN A 268 26.24 4.01 26.76
N TRP A 269 27.34 4.75 26.91
CA TRP A 269 28.60 4.41 26.22
C TRP A 269 29.13 3.02 26.60
N TYR A 270 28.81 2.51 27.80
CA TYR A 270 29.24 1.19 28.23
C TYR A 270 28.68 0.09 27.32
N GLU A 271 27.37 0.10 27.05
CA GLU A 271 26.72 -0.84 26.13
C GLU A 271 27.25 -0.72 24.71
N GLN A 272 27.42 0.51 24.19
CA GLN A 272 28.00 0.73 22.85
C GLN A 272 29.42 0.15 22.73
N ILE A 273 30.26 0.33 23.75
CA ILE A 273 31.63 -0.22 23.76
C ILE A 273 31.60 -1.74 23.86
N VAL A 274 30.76 -2.31 24.74
CA VAL A 274 30.62 -3.77 24.87
C VAL A 274 30.15 -4.38 23.55
N GLU A 275 29.12 -3.81 22.92
CA GLU A 275 28.62 -4.28 21.64
C GLU A 275 29.69 -4.15 20.54
N ALA A 276 30.43 -3.04 20.50
CA ALA A 276 31.54 -2.84 19.58
C ALA A 276 32.66 -3.89 19.73
N THR A 277 32.88 -4.39 20.95
CA THR A 277 33.87 -5.45 21.24
C THR A 277 33.37 -6.88 21.03
N SER A 278 32.06 -7.05 20.80
CA SER A 278 31.45 -8.38 20.66
C SER A 278 31.22 -8.76 19.20
N VAL A 279 31.53 -10.01 18.87
CA VAL A 279 31.09 -10.63 17.62
C VAL A 279 29.59 -10.89 17.75
N ASN A 280 28.82 -10.51 16.73
CA ASN A 280 27.38 -10.78 16.66
C ASN A 280 26.59 -10.30 17.91
N SER A 281 26.92 -9.11 18.41
CA SER A 281 26.33 -8.49 19.62
C SER A 281 26.36 -9.38 20.87
N GLY A 282 27.35 -10.28 20.96
CA GLY A 282 27.57 -11.19 22.09
C GLY A 282 27.07 -12.62 21.85
N ASP A 283 26.34 -12.88 20.76
CA ASP A 283 25.91 -14.23 20.39
C ASP A 283 27.03 -15.01 19.70
N THR A 284 27.98 -15.46 20.51
CA THR A 284 29.10 -16.28 20.07
C THR A 284 28.70 -17.69 19.63
N VAL A 285 27.48 -18.14 19.97
CA VAL A 285 26.99 -19.49 19.63
C VAL A 285 26.58 -19.56 18.16
N ASN A 286 25.94 -18.51 17.66
CA ASN A 286 25.47 -18.44 16.27
C ASN A 286 26.44 -17.71 15.32
N ALA A 287 27.54 -17.15 15.84
CA ALA A 287 28.52 -16.43 15.04
C ALA A 287 29.21 -17.35 14.02
N THR A 288 29.08 -17.05 12.74
CA THR A 288 29.79 -17.76 11.67
C THR A 288 31.24 -17.30 11.58
N PHE A 289 32.08 -18.10 10.91
CA PHE A 289 33.47 -17.70 10.64
C PHE A 289 33.56 -16.38 9.83
N LEU A 290 32.60 -16.14 8.94
CA LEU A 290 32.52 -14.88 8.19
C LEU A 290 32.20 -13.71 9.13
N ASP A 291 31.32 -13.91 10.11
CA ASP A 291 30.99 -12.88 11.11
C ASP A 291 32.21 -12.49 11.94
N CYS A 292 33.06 -13.45 12.28
CA CYS A 292 34.33 -13.19 12.97
C CYS A 292 35.30 -12.36 12.11
N ILE A 293 35.47 -12.70 10.82
CA ILE A 293 36.32 -11.92 9.90
C ILE A 293 35.79 -10.51 9.73
N LEU A 294 34.49 -10.37 9.47
CA LEU A 294 33.82 -9.08 9.31
C LEU A 294 33.94 -8.25 10.59
N HIS A 295 33.79 -8.88 11.76
CA HIS A 295 33.99 -8.21 13.05
C HIS A 295 35.40 -7.66 13.18
N VAL A 296 36.44 -8.43 12.87
CA VAL A 296 37.84 -7.98 12.95
C VAL A 296 38.12 -6.82 11.99
N ILE A 297 37.64 -6.92 10.75
CA ILE A 297 37.80 -5.85 9.75
C ILE A 297 37.05 -4.58 10.18
N ALA A 298 35.86 -4.73 10.74
CA ALA A 298 35.03 -3.62 11.19
C ALA A 298 35.41 -3.10 12.59
N PHE A 299 36.23 -3.81 13.36
CA PHE A 299 36.50 -3.48 14.77
C PHE A 299 37.00 -2.05 14.98
N PRO A 300 37.96 -1.52 14.19
CA PRO A 300 38.36 -0.11 14.30
C PRO A 300 37.19 0.84 14.12
N TRP A 301 36.29 0.55 13.17
CA TRP A 301 35.10 1.35 12.89
C TRP A 301 34.05 1.22 14.00
N LYS A 302 33.85 0.01 14.52
CA LYS A 302 32.94 -0.24 15.66
C LYS A 302 33.35 0.57 16.89
N ILE A 303 34.64 0.60 17.22
CA ILE A 303 35.14 1.37 18.36
C ILE A 303 34.98 2.88 18.14
N ILE A 304 35.29 3.39 16.94
CA ILE A 304 35.10 4.82 16.65
C ILE A 304 33.62 5.21 16.73
N VAL A 305 32.73 4.39 16.19
CA VAL A 305 31.27 4.63 16.26
C VAL A 305 30.76 4.52 17.68
N ALA A 306 31.29 3.62 18.51
CA ALA A 306 30.94 3.51 19.92
C ALA A 306 31.37 4.71 20.79
N LEU A 307 32.18 5.64 20.25
CA LEU A 307 32.49 6.90 20.91
C LEU A 307 31.45 7.99 20.58
N ILE A 308 30.62 7.80 19.55
CA ILE A 308 29.54 8.73 19.22
C ILE A 308 28.53 8.71 20.37
N PRO A 309 28.12 9.87 20.91
CA PRO A 309 27.20 9.94 22.02
C PRO A 309 25.92 9.12 21.76
N PRO A 310 25.44 8.37 22.76
CA PRO A 310 24.17 7.66 22.69
C PRO A 310 23.02 8.54 22.17
N PRO A 311 22.15 8.05 21.26
CA PRO A 311 21.03 8.82 20.71
C PRO A 311 19.98 9.20 21.76
N MET A 312 20.04 8.65 22.98
CA MET A 312 19.21 9.12 24.09
C MET A 312 19.65 10.49 24.65
N ILE A 313 20.93 10.86 24.47
CA ILE A 313 21.45 12.14 24.97
C ILE A 313 20.87 13.28 24.12
N CYS A 314 20.28 14.27 24.78
CA CYS A 314 19.67 15.44 24.15
C CYS A 314 18.64 15.09 23.04
N GLY A 315 17.88 14.01 23.22
CA GLY A 315 16.86 13.58 22.25
C GLY A 315 17.42 13.21 20.87
N GLY A 316 18.68 12.78 20.81
CA GLY A 316 19.35 12.35 19.58
C GLY A 316 20.12 13.45 18.87
N TRP A 317 19.92 14.71 19.24
CA TRP A 317 20.60 15.84 18.58
C TRP A 317 22.12 15.78 18.71
N LEU A 318 22.64 15.39 19.87
CA LEU A 318 24.09 15.32 20.08
C LEU A 318 24.72 14.21 19.22
N CYS A 319 24.08 13.04 19.17
CA CYS A 319 24.45 11.94 18.28
C CYS A 319 24.38 12.40 16.82
N PHE A 320 23.27 13.04 16.42
CA PHE A 320 23.05 13.54 15.07
C PHE A 320 24.16 14.50 14.63
N PHE A 321 24.50 15.52 15.43
CA PHE A 321 25.54 16.47 15.03
C PHE A 321 26.92 15.84 14.95
N ILE A 322 27.30 14.98 15.90
CA ILE A 322 28.63 14.34 15.89
C ILE A 322 28.74 13.29 14.79
N ALA A 323 27.68 12.51 14.55
CA ALA A 323 27.65 11.51 13.49
C ALA A 323 27.61 12.15 12.09
N LEU A 324 26.87 13.25 11.94
CA LEU A 324 26.73 13.95 10.66
C LEU A 324 27.99 14.77 10.31
N SER A 325 28.73 15.27 11.30
CA SER A 325 29.69 16.34 11.02
C SER A 325 31.01 15.89 10.39
N ASP A 326 31.43 14.62 10.42
CA ASP A 326 32.85 14.41 10.13
C ASP A 326 33.36 13.03 9.69
N PHE A 327 32.60 11.92 9.71
CA PHE A 327 33.27 10.62 9.50
C PHE A 327 33.89 10.47 8.10
N ALA A 328 33.13 10.79 7.05
CA ALA A 328 33.63 10.68 5.68
C ALA A 328 34.78 11.67 5.41
N ASN A 329 34.65 12.92 5.88
CA ASN A 329 35.69 13.94 5.72
C ASN A 329 36.94 13.62 6.53
N ILE A 330 36.83 13.22 7.81
CA ILE A 330 37.97 12.78 8.63
C ILE A 330 38.67 11.59 7.98
N PHE A 331 37.92 10.56 7.55
CA PHE A 331 38.52 9.40 6.90
C PHE A 331 39.20 9.80 5.58
N GLY A 332 38.54 10.65 4.79
CA GLY A 332 39.11 11.23 3.59
C GLY A 332 40.43 11.94 3.86
N CYS A 333 40.47 12.81 4.86
CA CYS A 333 41.69 13.50 5.29
C CYS A 333 42.77 12.55 5.80
N MET A 334 42.41 11.50 6.57
CA MET A 334 43.37 10.53 7.11
C MET A 334 44.02 9.68 6.01
N VAL A 335 43.26 9.30 4.99
CA VAL A 335 43.75 8.51 3.84
C VAL A 335 44.39 9.41 2.77
N GLY A 336 44.22 10.73 2.87
CA GLY A 336 44.70 11.70 1.89
C GLY A 336 43.83 11.76 0.62
N LEU A 337 42.56 11.37 0.72
CA LEU A 337 41.59 11.50 -0.35
C LEU A 337 41.14 12.96 -0.50
N LYS A 338 41.13 13.46 -1.74
CA LYS A 338 40.51 14.76 -2.06
C LYS A 338 39.01 14.74 -1.74
N ASP A 339 38.47 15.86 -1.28
CA ASP A 339 37.06 16.02 -0.88
C ASP A 339 36.07 15.50 -1.94
N THR A 340 36.30 15.78 -3.23
CA THR A 340 35.48 15.27 -4.33
C THR A 340 35.47 13.74 -4.40
N ALA A 341 36.63 13.10 -4.20
CA ALA A 341 36.73 11.63 -4.22
C ALA A 341 36.01 11.02 -3.01
N THR A 342 36.16 11.63 -1.83
CA THR A 342 35.45 11.24 -0.60
C THR A 342 33.94 11.36 -0.78
N ALA A 343 33.46 12.45 -1.37
CA ALA A 343 32.04 12.70 -1.61
C ALA A 343 31.41 11.70 -2.59
N ILE A 344 32.05 11.46 -3.74
CA ILE A 344 31.53 10.56 -4.80
C ILE A 344 31.54 9.09 -4.36
N THR A 345 32.40 8.72 -3.41
CA THR A 345 32.53 7.34 -2.94
C THR A 345 31.80 7.12 -1.62
N LEU A 346 32.35 7.62 -0.51
CA LEU A 346 31.90 7.28 0.83
C LEU A 346 30.57 7.92 1.18
N VAL A 347 30.44 9.22 0.93
CA VAL A 347 29.20 9.95 1.25
C VAL A 347 28.06 9.45 0.38
N ALA A 348 28.26 9.40 -0.95
CA ALA A 348 27.23 8.96 -1.89
C ALA A 348 26.79 7.51 -1.66
N LEU A 349 27.73 6.60 -1.36
CA LEU A 349 27.39 5.21 -1.05
C LEU A 349 26.62 5.11 0.28
N GLY A 350 27.05 5.83 1.31
CA GLY A 350 26.38 5.84 2.62
C GLY A 350 24.92 6.29 2.53
N THR A 351 24.63 7.34 1.76
CA THR A 351 23.26 7.85 1.61
C THR A 351 22.39 7.01 0.68
N SER A 352 22.96 6.39 -0.35
CA SER A 352 22.20 5.63 -1.37
C SER A 352 21.93 4.17 -1.02
N LEU A 353 22.64 3.60 -0.03
CA LEU A 353 22.40 2.22 0.43
C LEU A 353 20.97 2.00 0.96
N PRO A 354 20.44 2.83 1.89
CA PRO A 354 19.05 2.72 2.33
C PRO A 354 18.04 2.80 1.17
N ASP A 355 18.27 3.71 0.23
CA ASP A 355 17.42 3.88 -0.96
C ASP A 355 17.45 2.66 -1.88
N THR A 356 18.63 2.05 -2.03
CA THR A 356 18.81 0.82 -2.82
C THR A 356 18.01 -0.32 -2.21
N ILE A 357 18.07 -0.48 -0.88
CA ILE A 357 17.32 -1.50 -0.16
C ILE A 357 15.81 -1.25 -0.28
N ALA A 358 15.35 -0.01 -0.06
CA ALA A 358 13.95 0.36 -0.18
C ALA A 358 13.42 0.15 -1.60
N SER A 359 14.21 0.48 -2.63
CA SER A 359 13.85 0.31 -4.04
C SER A 359 13.82 -1.16 -4.45
N LYS A 360 14.73 -1.99 -3.92
CA LYS A 360 14.69 -3.45 -4.07
C LYS A 360 13.40 -4.02 -3.49
N ILE A 361 13.06 -3.65 -2.26
CA ILE A 361 11.83 -4.10 -1.59
C ILE A 361 10.60 -3.64 -2.38
N ALA A 362 10.59 -2.42 -2.91
CA ALA A 362 9.51 -1.93 -3.76
C ALA A 362 9.38 -2.73 -5.07
N ALA A 363 10.50 -3.09 -5.70
CA ALA A 363 10.51 -3.90 -6.92
C ALA A 363 10.05 -5.35 -6.68
N GLU A 364 10.39 -5.95 -5.53
CA GLU A 364 10.02 -7.32 -5.18
C GLU A 364 8.53 -7.45 -4.85
N ASN A 365 7.90 -6.38 -4.34
CA ASN A 365 6.51 -6.38 -3.89
C ASN A 365 5.50 -5.84 -4.93
N ASP A 366 5.99 -5.30 -6.05
CA ASP A 366 5.14 -4.70 -7.08
C ASP A 366 5.22 -5.51 -8.39
N ARG A 367 4.07 -5.86 -8.97
CA ARG A 367 3.99 -6.71 -10.18
C ARG A 367 4.69 -6.08 -11.38
N THR A 368 4.71 -4.75 -11.48
CA THR A 368 5.37 -4.00 -12.57
C THR A 368 6.70 -3.38 -12.12
N ALA A 369 7.03 -3.44 -10.83
CA ALA A 369 8.17 -2.75 -10.21
C ALA A 369 8.19 -1.22 -10.38
N ASP A 370 7.08 -0.59 -10.80
CA ASP A 370 6.99 0.85 -11.03
C ASP A 370 7.23 1.65 -9.74
N ASN A 371 6.82 1.10 -8.60
CA ASN A 371 7.06 1.71 -7.28
C ASN A 371 8.55 1.92 -6.97
N ALA A 372 9.44 1.06 -7.49
CA ALA A 372 10.87 1.23 -7.31
C ALA A 372 11.40 2.48 -8.03
N ILE A 373 10.87 2.79 -9.21
CA ILE A 373 11.21 4.02 -9.93
C ILE A 373 10.71 5.24 -9.17
N GLY A 374 9.49 5.18 -8.62
CA GLY A 374 8.95 6.24 -7.75
C GLY A 374 9.85 6.51 -6.54
N ASN A 375 10.38 5.46 -5.92
CA ASN A 375 11.30 5.59 -4.79
C ASN A 375 12.65 6.21 -5.18
N ILE A 376 13.27 5.70 -6.25
CA ILE A 376 14.58 6.20 -6.75
C ILE A 376 14.47 7.67 -7.17
N THR A 377 13.44 8.01 -7.95
CA THR A 377 13.23 9.38 -8.44
C THR A 377 12.85 10.34 -7.31
N GLY A 378 12.04 9.89 -6.36
CA GLY A 378 11.70 10.62 -5.15
C GLY A 378 12.93 10.96 -4.30
N SER A 379 13.75 9.95 -3.95
CA SER A 379 14.95 10.17 -3.14
C SER A 379 15.95 11.12 -3.84
N ASN A 380 16.25 10.87 -5.11
CA ASN A 380 17.17 11.75 -5.88
C ASN A 380 16.64 13.19 -5.99
N SER A 381 15.33 13.36 -6.14
CA SER A 381 14.70 14.69 -6.18
C SER A 381 14.89 15.42 -4.85
N VAL A 382 14.68 14.75 -3.71
CA VAL A 382 14.90 15.34 -2.39
C VAL A 382 16.38 15.71 -2.20
N ASN A 383 17.32 14.84 -2.58
CA ASN A 383 18.75 15.11 -2.45
C ASN A 383 19.19 16.33 -3.29
N VAL A 384 18.71 16.44 -4.53
CA VAL A 384 19.08 17.57 -5.41
C VAL A 384 18.36 18.86 -5.00
N PHE A 385 17.05 18.83 -4.79
CA PHE A 385 16.29 20.07 -4.53
C PHE A 385 16.38 20.52 -3.08
N LEU A 386 16.25 19.61 -2.13
CA LEU A 386 16.29 19.94 -0.70
C LEU A 386 17.72 19.91 -0.16
N GLY A 387 18.54 18.94 -0.56
CA GLY A 387 19.92 18.80 -0.08
C GLY A 387 20.90 19.82 -0.69
N LEU A 388 20.83 20.07 -1.99
CA LEU A 388 21.71 21.04 -2.67
C LEU A 388 21.00 22.38 -2.98
N GLY A 389 19.77 22.31 -3.51
CA GLY A 389 19.04 23.48 -3.98
C GLY A 389 18.63 24.44 -2.87
N LEU A 390 18.13 23.94 -1.74
CA LEU A 390 17.69 24.77 -0.63
C LEU A 390 18.85 25.53 0.05
N PRO A 391 20.00 24.90 0.41
CA PRO A 391 21.14 25.64 0.94
C PRO A 391 21.68 26.69 -0.04
N TRP A 392 21.75 26.35 -1.34
CA TRP A 392 22.15 27.31 -2.37
C TRP A 392 21.19 28.49 -2.47
N LEU A 393 19.87 28.25 -2.39
CA LEU A 393 18.85 29.30 -2.39
C LEU A 393 19.01 30.21 -1.16
N ILE A 394 19.16 29.64 0.03
CA ILE A 394 19.37 30.39 1.28
C ILE A 394 20.63 31.25 1.19
N ALA A 395 21.74 30.68 0.73
CA ALA A 395 23.00 31.40 0.56
C ALA A 395 22.87 32.53 -0.47
N SER A 396 22.21 32.27 -1.61
CA SER A 396 21.98 33.28 -2.65
C SER A 396 21.14 34.45 -2.13
N ILE A 397 20.11 34.17 -1.34
CA ILE A 397 19.30 35.22 -0.67
C ILE A 397 20.18 36.00 0.31
N TYR A 398 20.97 35.31 1.15
CA TYR A 398 21.85 35.95 2.13
C TYR A 398 22.85 36.91 1.47
N TRP A 399 23.56 36.47 0.44
CA TRP A 399 24.53 37.32 -0.27
C TRP A 399 23.86 38.46 -1.04
N SER A 400 22.66 38.22 -1.58
CA SER A 400 21.85 39.30 -2.16
C SER A 400 21.54 40.39 -1.14
N THR A 401 21.26 40.06 0.13
CA THR A 401 21.09 41.08 1.19
C THR A 401 22.36 41.87 1.52
N LYS A 402 23.53 41.35 1.14
CA LYS A 402 24.84 42.00 1.28
C LYS A 402 25.25 42.79 0.04
N ASN A 403 24.40 42.85 -1.00
CA ASN A 403 24.72 43.41 -2.32
C ASN A 403 25.92 42.72 -2.99
N GLU A 404 26.10 41.42 -2.75
CA GLU A 404 27.13 40.61 -3.38
C GLU A 404 26.51 39.41 -4.12
N ASN A 405 27.20 38.94 -5.16
CA ASN A 405 26.76 37.77 -5.92
C ASN A 405 27.32 36.51 -5.28
N PHE A 406 26.46 35.52 -5.03
CA PHE A 406 26.90 34.20 -4.59
C PHE A 406 27.43 33.39 -5.78
N VAL A 407 28.76 33.36 -5.95
CA VAL A 407 29.44 32.62 -7.03
C VAL A 407 29.99 31.31 -6.50
N VAL A 408 29.60 30.19 -7.13
CA VAL A 408 30.10 28.85 -6.81
C VAL A 408 30.86 28.31 -8.02
N ASN A 409 32.14 28.00 -7.86
CA ASN A 409 32.95 27.41 -8.93
C ASN A 409 32.52 25.96 -9.16
N ALA A 410 32.19 25.62 -10.40
CA ALA A 410 31.71 24.27 -10.75
C ALA A 410 32.79 23.18 -10.58
N GLY A 411 34.08 23.52 -10.67
CA GLY A 411 35.17 22.55 -10.55
C GLY A 411 35.03 21.38 -11.52
N ASP A 412 35.21 20.16 -11.03
CA ASP A 412 35.09 18.92 -11.81
C ASP A 412 33.62 18.52 -12.10
N LEU A 413 32.63 19.27 -11.59
CA LEU A 413 31.21 18.90 -11.70
C LEU A 413 30.77 18.75 -13.16
N GLY A 414 31.24 19.62 -14.06
CA GLY A 414 30.90 19.54 -15.48
C GLY A 414 31.33 18.21 -16.11
N PHE A 415 32.54 17.74 -15.79
CA PHE A 415 33.05 16.44 -16.22
C PHE A 415 32.22 15.29 -15.63
N SER A 416 31.93 15.33 -14.33
CA SER A 416 31.11 14.31 -13.68
C SER A 416 29.70 14.24 -14.25
N VAL A 417 29.06 15.37 -14.56
CA VAL A 417 27.72 15.41 -15.18
C VAL A 417 27.76 14.87 -16.61
N ALA A 418 28.77 15.24 -17.41
CA ALA A 418 28.94 14.71 -18.76
C ALA A 418 29.13 13.18 -18.74
N LEU A 419 30.01 12.69 -17.86
CA LEU A 419 30.27 11.27 -17.71
C LEU A 419 29.02 10.52 -17.22
N PHE A 420 28.32 11.06 -16.21
CA PHE A 420 27.06 10.50 -15.73
C PHE A 420 26.03 10.41 -16.85
N THR A 421 25.89 11.45 -17.66
CA THR A 421 24.96 11.49 -18.80
C THR A 421 25.28 10.39 -19.80
N ILE A 422 26.55 10.20 -20.16
CA ILE A 422 26.99 9.12 -21.05
C ILE A 422 26.65 7.75 -20.46
N THR A 423 27.03 7.49 -19.21
CA THR A 423 26.74 6.21 -18.54
C THR A 423 25.25 5.96 -18.38
N SER A 424 24.46 7.02 -18.14
CA SER A 424 23.01 6.95 -18.03
C SER A 424 22.37 6.60 -19.36
N VAL A 425 22.81 7.19 -20.48
CA VAL A 425 22.32 6.83 -21.81
C VAL A 425 22.62 5.35 -22.12
N LEU A 426 23.81 4.87 -21.80
CA LEU A 426 24.18 3.45 -21.99
C LEU A 426 23.34 2.52 -21.11
N TYR A 427 23.06 2.93 -19.87
CA TYR A 427 22.17 2.21 -18.96
C TYR A 427 20.73 2.11 -19.52
N HIS A 428 20.15 3.24 -19.96
CA HIS A 428 18.81 3.26 -20.53
C HIS A 428 18.72 2.47 -21.84
N LEU A 429 19.78 2.51 -22.67
CA LEU A 429 19.88 1.68 -23.86
C LEU A 429 19.86 0.21 -23.48
N MET A 430 20.63 -0.21 -22.47
CA MET A 430 20.65 -1.60 -22.00
C MET A 430 19.29 -2.07 -21.49
N LEU A 431 18.57 -1.24 -20.72
CA LEU A 431 17.20 -1.55 -20.29
C LEU A 431 16.24 -1.67 -21.49
N THR A 432 16.35 -0.76 -22.45
CA THR A 432 15.55 -0.79 -23.68
C THR A 432 15.82 -2.06 -24.50
N LEU A 433 17.09 -2.48 -24.60
CA LEU A 433 17.47 -3.73 -25.25
C LEU A 433 16.90 -4.94 -24.51
N ARG A 434 16.96 -4.95 -23.16
CA ARG A 434 16.38 -6.02 -22.34
C ARG A 434 14.87 -6.15 -22.52
N ARG A 435 14.17 -5.03 -22.65
CA ARG A 435 12.73 -4.97 -22.92
C ARG A 435 12.36 -5.54 -24.28
N ASN A 436 13.15 -5.24 -25.31
CA ASN A 436 12.75 -5.46 -26.71
C ASN A 436 13.37 -6.70 -27.38
N ILE A 437 14.40 -7.31 -26.78
CA ILE A 437 15.11 -8.46 -27.37
C ILE A 437 14.77 -9.74 -26.61
N ALA A 438 14.29 -10.74 -27.36
CA ALA A 438 13.89 -12.04 -26.82
C ALA A 438 14.98 -12.77 -26.03
N PHE A 439 16.26 -12.57 -26.36
CA PHE A 439 17.40 -13.11 -25.60
C PHE A 439 17.36 -12.74 -24.11
N PHE A 440 16.88 -11.54 -23.77
CA PHE A 440 16.76 -11.09 -22.38
C PHE A 440 15.43 -11.48 -21.73
N GLY A 441 14.56 -12.20 -22.43
CA GLY A 441 13.23 -12.59 -21.96
C GLY A 441 12.19 -11.47 -22.01
N ASN A 442 12.43 -10.41 -22.78
CA ASN A 442 11.56 -9.22 -22.88
C ASN A 442 11.24 -8.59 -21.52
N ALA A 443 12.21 -8.59 -20.61
CA ALA A 443 12.03 -8.19 -19.21
C ALA A 443 13.11 -7.18 -18.79
N GLU A 444 12.69 -6.00 -18.33
CA GLU A 444 13.58 -4.97 -17.82
C GLU A 444 14.30 -5.44 -16.55
N LEU A 445 13.54 -6.01 -15.61
CA LEU A 445 14.03 -6.65 -14.39
C LEU A 445 13.85 -8.18 -14.48
N GLY A 446 14.82 -8.95 -14.00
CA GLY A 446 14.74 -10.42 -14.01
C GLY A 446 15.13 -11.06 -15.34
N GLY A 447 14.31 -11.97 -15.85
CA GLY A 447 14.58 -12.75 -17.06
C GLY A 447 15.56 -13.93 -16.86
N PRO A 448 16.01 -14.57 -17.95
CA PRO A 448 16.89 -15.73 -17.88
C PRO A 448 18.22 -15.40 -17.18
N ILE A 449 18.75 -16.37 -16.43
CA ILE A 449 19.88 -16.18 -15.50
C ILE A 449 21.12 -15.60 -16.20
N CYS A 450 21.52 -16.16 -17.34
CA CYS A 450 22.73 -15.73 -18.04
C CYS A 450 22.63 -14.28 -18.59
N PRO A 451 21.60 -13.91 -19.36
CA PRO A 451 21.37 -12.51 -19.76
C PRO A 451 21.23 -11.54 -18.59
N LYS A 452 20.58 -11.98 -17.50
CA LYS A 452 20.47 -11.20 -16.25
C LYS A 452 21.84 -10.88 -15.65
N LEU A 453 22.69 -11.88 -15.46
CA LEU A 453 24.05 -11.71 -14.93
C LEU A 453 24.90 -10.81 -15.83
N PHE A 454 24.85 -11.02 -17.15
CA PHE A 454 25.55 -10.18 -18.12
C PHE A 454 25.15 -8.70 -17.98
N SER A 455 23.84 -8.42 -17.95
CA SER A 455 23.36 -7.06 -17.80
C SER A 455 23.71 -6.43 -16.45
N ALA A 456 23.67 -7.22 -15.37
CA ALA A 456 24.06 -6.74 -14.05
C ALA A 456 25.55 -6.37 -14.01
N PHE A 457 26.41 -7.20 -14.59
CA PHE A 457 27.84 -6.91 -14.70
C PHE A 457 28.10 -5.67 -15.55
N PHE A 458 27.42 -5.51 -16.68
CA PHE A 458 27.54 -4.32 -17.53
C PHE A 458 27.10 -3.05 -16.80
N ILE A 459 25.95 -3.05 -16.13
CA ILE A 459 25.46 -1.88 -15.39
C ILE A 459 26.39 -1.54 -14.22
N PHE A 460 26.89 -2.55 -13.51
CA PHE A 460 27.85 -2.36 -12.43
C PHE A 460 29.20 -1.82 -12.93
N SER A 461 29.66 -2.25 -14.11
CA SER A 461 30.90 -1.74 -14.69
C SER A 461 30.77 -0.29 -15.15
N LEU A 462 29.59 0.15 -15.61
CA LEU A 462 29.31 1.57 -15.88
C LEU A 462 29.45 2.43 -14.62
N TRP A 463 28.93 1.95 -13.48
CA TRP A 463 29.06 2.64 -12.19
C TRP A 463 30.51 2.71 -11.72
N LEU A 464 31.26 1.60 -11.82
CA LEU A 464 32.70 1.60 -11.51
C LEU A 464 33.49 2.53 -12.44
N ALA A 465 33.16 2.55 -13.74
CA ALA A 465 33.79 3.45 -14.71
C ALA A 465 33.52 4.93 -14.36
N TYR A 466 32.28 5.26 -13.97
CA TYR A 466 31.92 6.60 -13.51
C TYR A 466 32.78 7.04 -12.32
N ILE A 467 32.87 6.20 -11.27
CA ILE A 467 33.67 6.49 -10.07
C ILE A 467 35.15 6.61 -10.43
N PHE A 468 35.69 5.64 -11.16
CA PHE A 468 37.10 5.58 -11.49
C PHE A 468 37.55 6.78 -12.33
N LEU A 469 36.83 7.12 -13.39
CA LEU A 469 37.17 8.25 -14.25
C LEU A 469 36.96 9.59 -13.53
N SER A 470 35.93 9.72 -12.69
CA SER A 470 35.73 10.93 -11.86
C SER A 470 36.89 11.12 -10.86
N ILE A 471 37.34 10.04 -10.22
CA ILE A 471 38.51 10.08 -9.34
C ILE A 471 39.77 10.44 -10.13
N LEU A 472 40.03 9.81 -11.28
CA LEU A 472 41.20 10.14 -12.09
C LEU A 472 41.20 11.61 -12.51
N LYS A 473 40.04 12.17 -12.85
CA LYS A 473 39.89 13.60 -13.14
C LYS A 473 40.25 14.47 -11.92
N THR A 474 39.69 14.15 -10.76
CA THR A 474 39.99 14.84 -9.49
C THR A 474 41.48 14.79 -9.13
N TYR A 475 42.21 13.74 -9.50
CA TYR A 475 43.67 13.64 -9.31
C TYR A 475 44.50 14.18 -10.50
N GLY A 476 43.87 14.82 -11.49
CA GLY A 476 44.57 15.43 -12.63
C GLY A 476 45.18 14.43 -13.61
N ARG A 477 44.70 13.18 -13.63
CA ARG A 477 45.20 12.10 -14.51
C ARG A 477 44.41 11.95 -15.81
N VAL A 478 43.36 12.74 -16.00
CA VAL A 478 42.57 12.82 -17.25
C VAL A 478 42.71 14.22 -17.81
N ILE A 479 43.12 14.31 -19.08
CA ILE A 479 43.33 15.57 -19.81
C ILE A 479 41.96 16.26 -19.99
N ASP A 480 41.91 17.57 -19.77
CA ASP A 480 40.77 18.41 -20.15
C ASP A 480 40.48 18.23 -21.66
N VAL A 481 39.30 17.74 -22.01
CA VAL A 481 38.82 17.71 -23.40
C VAL A 481 38.21 19.06 -23.76
#